data_AF-A0AAW0YBU4-F1
#
_entry.id   AF-A0AAW0YBU4-F1
#
_cell.length_a   1.000
_cell.length_b   1.000
_cell.length_c   1.000
_cell.angle_alpha   90.00
_cell.angle_beta   90.00
_cell.angle_gamma   90.00
#
_symmetry.space_group_name_H-M   'P 1'
#
loop_
_entity.id
_entity.type
_entity.pdbx_description
1 polymer ?
#
loop_
_entity_poly.entity_id
_entity_poly.type
_entity_poly.pdbx_seq_one_letter_code
_entity_poly.pdbx_strand_id
1 'polypeptide(L)'
;MEVAKVDQDWRNDHLLECIIRYKHYDLLRHPLVTCWLRYKWKQYIKWHQVFCLVMACFLAILLTVFTVISWDWMYMQKTYNITQSLVCSTGDEKPFAPQLKHLLKQENKVPHDLGIVILLALSIGILQDLYKILRLRMRYMKWENFNFLLCTTTTFIFIIDITSCSKSTNMRENWQWLVGVVAVVTSWLNVLLMTSAFLMTNVFLMTRSVSLRTRILRFCSSSFFQVIHLLRTLFWITFPLVVIGTLIYIINTIGIKGEIAYNHVWDSVIQVISQPWVGTAIYVALTIVIWFEMFDKKIKKQKKKYMDSQSTFIVEIILNIDVLYPYLRKKFYVFWILKHAKKNLRLPLQRNKDEEELSETESDSEVLYNIKGKFEKLQQDIEKRNLQDEEDNIKGEIKTIQEDIKELKILLQDIKKNTDKKN
;
A
#
# COMPACT_ATOMS: atom_id res chain seq x y z
N MET A 1 24.38 -9.37 -19.83
CA MET A 1 23.04 -9.53 -20.45
C MET A 1 22.50 -10.97 -20.28
N GLU A 2 23.38 -11.98 -20.25
CA GLU A 2 23.04 -13.41 -20.05
C GLU A 2 22.45 -13.72 -18.66
N VAL A 3 22.99 -13.13 -17.59
CA VAL A 3 22.49 -13.36 -16.21
C VAL A 3 21.01 -13.02 -16.06
N ALA A 4 20.55 -11.94 -16.70
CA ALA A 4 19.13 -11.56 -16.68
C ALA A 4 18.23 -12.49 -17.52
N LYS A 5 18.79 -13.22 -18.49
CA LYS A 5 18.06 -14.26 -19.25
C LYS A 5 17.85 -15.50 -18.37
N VAL A 6 18.90 -15.95 -17.69
CA VAL A 6 18.86 -17.10 -16.77
C VAL A 6 17.84 -16.90 -15.63
N ASP A 7 17.80 -15.71 -15.04
CA ASP A 7 16.82 -15.43 -13.95
C ASP A 7 15.36 -15.39 -14.46
N GLN A 8 15.15 -15.02 -15.73
CA GLN A 8 13.85 -15.01 -16.38
C GLN A 8 13.35 -16.43 -16.64
N ASP A 9 14.23 -17.29 -17.14
CA ASP A 9 13.95 -18.70 -17.43
C ASP A 9 13.63 -19.45 -16.12
N TRP A 10 14.45 -19.24 -15.07
CA TRP A 10 14.18 -19.77 -13.74
C TRP A 10 12.79 -19.41 -13.21
N ARG A 11 12.35 -18.16 -13.42
CA ARG A 11 11.01 -17.74 -12.96
C ARG A 11 9.90 -18.41 -13.76
N ASN A 12 10.07 -18.57 -15.06
CA ASN A 12 9.08 -19.19 -15.92
C ASN A 12 8.88 -20.67 -15.59
N ASP A 13 9.95 -21.35 -15.16
CA ASP A 13 9.93 -22.75 -14.73
C ASP A 13 9.54 -22.92 -13.25
N HIS A 14 9.46 -21.81 -12.51
CA HIS A 14 9.16 -21.86 -11.08
C HIS A 14 7.71 -22.30 -10.86
N LEU A 15 7.53 -23.32 -10.01
CA LEU A 15 6.24 -23.95 -9.72
C LEU A 15 5.12 -22.94 -9.44
N LEU A 16 5.40 -21.88 -8.68
CA LEU A 16 4.39 -20.86 -8.37
C LEU A 16 3.93 -20.03 -9.57
N GLU A 17 4.83 -19.75 -10.53
CA GLU A 17 4.46 -19.06 -11.77
C GLU A 17 3.61 -19.99 -12.64
N CYS A 18 3.93 -21.30 -12.70
CA CYS A 18 3.11 -22.30 -13.38
C CYS A 18 1.70 -22.38 -12.78
N ILE A 19 1.58 -22.43 -11.45
CA ILE A 19 0.27 -22.51 -10.78
C ILE A 19 -0.61 -21.28 -11.13
N ILE A 20 -0.01 -20.09 -11.21
CA ILE A 20 -0.71 -18.88 -11.66
C ILE A 20 -1.10 -18.98 -13.13
N ARG A 21 -0.17 -19.38 -14.00
CA ARG A 21 -0.38 -19.48 -15.45
C ARG A 21 -1.54 -20.42 -15.78
N TYR A 22 -1.62 -21.55 -15.08
CA TYR A 22 -2.69 -22.55 -15.24
C TYR A 22 -3.92 -22.29 -14.36
N LYS A 23 -3.98 -21.16 -13.64
CA LYS A 23 -5.12 -20.75 -12.79
C LYS A 23 -5.52 -21.77 -11.72
N HIS A 24 -4.57 -22.57 -11.23
CA HIS A 24 -4.80 -23.56 -10.17
C HIS A 24 -4.71 -22.92 -8.77
N TYR A 25 -5.60 -21.96 -8.48
CA TYR A 25 -5.56 -21.19 -7.23
C TYR A 25 -5.72 -22.04 -5.96
N ASP A 26 -6.30 -23.22 -6.06
CA ASP A 26 -6.43 -24.17 -4.95
C ASP A 26 -5.07 -24.72 -4.48
N LEU A 27 -4.09 -24.81 -5.37
CA LEU A 27 -2.73 -25.20 -4.99
C LEU A 27 -1.99 -24.08 -4.25
N LEU A 28 -2.22 -22.80 -4.59
CA LEU A 28 -1.70 -21.67 -3.80
C LEU A 28 -2.27 -21.67 -2.37
N ARG A 29 -3.47 -22.22 -2.21
CA ARG A 29 -4.19 -22.31 -0.94
C ARG A 29 -3.68 -23.45 -0.04
N HIS A 30 -2.85 -24.35 -0.57
CA HIS A 30 -2.30 -25.47 0.17
C HIS A 30 -1.47 -25.00 1.39
N PRO A 31 -1.59 -25.65 2.57
CA PRO A 31 -0.88 -25.25 3.79
C PRO A 31 0.65 -25.21 3.60
N LEU A 32 1.22 -26.09 2.78
CA LEU A 32 2.66 -26.08 2.49
C LEU A 32 3.11 -24.81 1.74
N VAL A 33 2.40 -24.44 0.67
CA VAL A 33 2.73 -23.27 -0.15
C VAL A 33 2.56 -21.99 0.67
N THR A 34 1.48 -21.89 1.44
CA THR A 34 1.22 -20.73 2.31
C THR A 34 2.23 -20.59 3.45
N CYS A 35 2.64 -21.69 4.10
CA CYS A 35 3.70 -21.68 5.11
C CYS A 35 5.04 -21.23 4.51
N TRP A 36 5.36 -21.70 3.31
CA TRP A 36 6.59 -21.32 2.61
C TRP A 36 6.60 -19.86 2.17
N LEU A 37 5.50 -19.36 1.60
CA LEU A 37 5.32 -17.95 1.27
C LEU A 37 5.43 -17.04 2.50
N ARG A 38 4.83 -17.46 3.62
CA ARG A 38 4.94 -16.74 4.90
C ARG A 38 6.37 -16.70 5.42
N TYR A 39 7.11 -17.79 5.26
CA TYR A 39 8.53 -17.84 5.62
C TYR A 39 9.33 -16.81 4.81
N LYS A 40 9.21 -16.81 3.48
CA LYS A 40 9.87 -15.82 2.60
C LYS A 40 9.49 -14.38 2.96
N TRP A 41 8.20 -14.15 3.18
CA TRP A 41 7.68 -12.84 3.58
C TRP A 41 8.35 -12.32 4.84
N LYS A 42 8.34 -13.13 5.91
CA LYS A 42 8.87 -12.74 7.22
C LYS A 42 10.38 -12.51 7.19
N GLN A 43 11.10 -13.23 6.33
CA GLN A 43 12.55 -13.30 6.40
C GLN A 43 13.25 -12.12 5.71
N TYR A 44 12.89 -11.77 4.48
CA TYR A 44 13.56 -10.68 3.74
C TYR A 44 12.61 -9.77 2.98
N ILE A 45 11.49 -10.29 2.48
CA ILE A 45 10.60 -9.54 1.60
C ILE A 45 9.90 -8.40 2.35
N LYS A 46 9.43 -8.66 3.58
CA LYS A 46 8.85 -7.63 4.44
C LYS A 46 9.82 -6.47 4.66
N TRP A 47 11.08 -6.78 4.95
CA TRP A 47 12.10 -5.75 5.22
C TRP A 47 12.41 -4.92 3.99
N HIS A 48 12.52 -5.55 2.81
CA HIS A 48 12.68 -4.82 1.55
C HIS A 48 11.50 -3.88 1.29
N GLN A 49 10.26 -4.35 1.45
CA GLN A 49 9.09 -3.49 1.25
C GLN A 49 9.00 -2.34 2.26
N VAL A 50 9.28 -2.60 3.53
CA VAL A 50 9.30 -1.55 4.57
C VAL A 50 10.37 -0.51 4.26
N PHE A 51 11.57 -0.94 3.86
CA PHE A 51 12.65 -0.04 3.45
C PHE A 51 12.23 0.85 2.27
N CYS A 52 11.65 0.28 1.22
CA CYS A 52 11.16 1.05 0.08
C CYS A 52 10.05 2.04 0.47
N LEU A 53 9.12 1.63 1.35
CA LEU A 53 8.07 2.50 1.86
C LEU A 53 8.63 3.66 2.68
N VAL A 54 9.60 3.40 3.56
CA VAL A 54 10.28 4.44 4.35
C VAL A 54 10.97 5.45 3.43
N MET A 55 11.68 4.98 2.41
CA MET A 55 12.32 5.86 1.42
C MET A 55 11.30 6.70 0.64
N ALA A 56 10.16 6.11 0.25
CA ALA A 56 9.09 6.84 -0.43
C ALA A 56 8.46 7.91 0.47
N CYS A 57 8.17 7.59 1.74
CA CYS A 57 7.67 8.56 2.71
C CYS A 57 8.68 9.67 2.97
N PHE A 58 9.96 9.32 3.13
CA PHE A 58 11.03 10.28 3.33
C PHE A 58 11.12 11.28 2.17
N LEU A 59 11.08 10.78 0.93
CA LEU A 59 11.07 11.64 -0.26
C LEU A 59 9.83 12.54 -0.31
N ALA A 60 8.63 11.99 -0.06
CA ALA A 60 7.38 12.76 -0.09
C ALA A 60 7.36 13.87 0.97
N ILE A 61 7.84 13.59 2.18
CA ILE A 61 7.97 14.57 3.26
C ILE A 61 8.98 15.65 2.87
N LEU A 62 10.17 15.27 2.43
CA LEU A 62 11.19 16.24 2.00
C LEU A 62 10.67 17.15 0.88
N LEU A 63 9.98 16.60 -0.10
CA LEU A 63 9.43 17.36 -1.21
C LEU A 63 8.33 18.32 -0.75
N THR A 64 7.47 17.88 0.17
CA THR A 64 6.45 18.74 0.79
C THR A 64 7.10 19.89 1.57
N VAL A 65 8.09 19.60 2.41
CA VAL A 65 8.86 20.61 3.15
C VAL A 65 9.57 21.58 2.20
N PHE A 66 10.17 21.06 1.13
CA PHE A 66 10.80 21.89 0.09
C PHE A 66 9.81 22.86 -0.53
N THR A 67 8.60 22.42 -0.89
CA THR A 67 7.58 23.31 -1.47
C THR A 67 7.07 24.37 -0.49
N VAL A 68 7.04 24.09 0.81
CA VAL A 68 6.61 25.04 1.84
C VAL A 68 7.67 26.11 2.13
N ILE A 69 8.95 25.73 2.07
CA ILE A 69 10.07 26.65 2.34
C ILE A 69 10.39 27.51 1.11
N SER A 70 10.21 26.97 -0.10
CA SER A 70 10.56 27.66 -1.33
C SER A 70 9.59 28.80 -1.65
N TRP A 71 10.12 29.94 -2.08
CA TRP A 71 9.33 31.09 -2.54
C TRP A 71 9.14 31.09 -4.05
N ASP A 72 7.94 31.43 -4.51
CA ASP A 72 7.63 31.64 -5.92
C ASP A 72 7.75 33.12 -6.31
N TRP A 73 7.83 33.37 -7.63
CA TRP A 73 7.93 34.75 -8.14
C TRP A 73 6.66 35.55 -7.88
N MET A 74 5.49 34.90 -7.83
CA MET A 74 4.21 35.57 -7.53
C MET A 74 4.18 36.13 -6.11
N TYR A 75 4.65 35.36 -5.12
CA TYR A 75 4.78 35.81 -3.74
C TYR A 75 5.78 36.96 -3.60
N MET A 76 6.90 36.91 -4.33
CA MET A 76 7.89 37.98 -4.33
C MET A 76 7.37 39.28 -4.93
N GLN A 77 6.65 39.17 -6.05
CA GLN A 77 6.00 40.32 -6.67
C GLN A 77 4.97 40.94 -5.74
N LYS A 78 4.20 40.14 -5.00
CA LYS A 78 3.17 40.65 -4.10
C LYS A 78 3.75 41.27 -2.82
N THR A 79 4.77 40.66 -2.23
CA THR A 79 5.31 41.06 -0.92
C THR A 79 6.30 42.22 -1.04
N TYR A 80 7.12 42.22 -2.10
CA TYR A 80 8.23 43.16 -2.25
C TYR A 80 8.16 43.99 -3.54
N ASN A 81 7.14 43.81 -4.39
CA ASN A 81 7.01 44.45 -5.70
C ASN A 81 8.22 44.19 -6.63
N ILE A 82 8.87 43.03 -6.47
CA ILE A 82 10.02 42.61 -7.27
C ILE A 82 9.54 41.63 -8.33
N THR A 83 9.74 41.97 -9.61
CA THR A 83 9.39 41.10 -10.74
C THR A 83 10.59 40.27 -11.20
N GLN A 84 10.29 39.12 -11.80
CA GLN A 84 11.33 38.25 -12.38
C GLN A 84 12.17 38.97 -13.43
N SER A 85 11.55 39.79 -14.29
CA SER A 85 12.26 40.54 -15.34
C SER A 85 13.23 41.59 -14.79
N LEU A 86 12.93 42.16 -13.63
CA LEU A 86 13.79 43.15 -12.96
C LEU A 86 15.07 42.49 -12.42
N VAL A 87 14.95 41.30 -11.84
CA VAL A 87 16.09 40.57 -11.23
C VAL A 87 16.89 39.81 -12.28
N CYS A 88 16.21 39.30 -13.31
CA CYS A 88 16.79 38.45 -14.34
C CYS A 88 17.15 39.22 -15.64
N SER A 89 17.18 40.57 -15.62
CA SER A 89 17.46 41.35 -16.83
C SER A 89 18.82 41.01 -17.44
N THR A 90 18.88 41.07 -18.77
CA THR A 90 20.02 40.68 -19.59
C THR A 90 20.98 41.87 -19.70
N GLY A 91 21.81 42.06 -18.67
CA GLY A 91 22.90 43.04 -18.65
C GLY A 91 24.04 42.55 -17.76
N ASP A 92 25.26 43.01 -18.04
CA ASP A 92 26.51 42.54 -17.40
C ASP A 92 26.59 42.80 -15.89
N GLU A 93 25.71 43.66 -15.38
CA GLU A 93 25.50 43.84 -13.96
C GLU A 93 24.10 43.36 -13.60
N LYS A 94 24.01 42.31 -12.78
CA LYS A 94 22.78 41.89 -12.09
C LYS A 94 22.75 42.51 -10.70
N PRO A 95 22.46 43.82 -10.54
CA PRO A 95 22.65 44.52 -9.26
C PRO A 95 21.80 43.92 -8.12
N PHE A 96 20.62 43.37 -8.45
CA PHE A 96 19.67 42.87 -7.45
C PHE A 96 19.80 41.38 -7.10
N ALA A 97 20.42 40.56 -7.95
CA ALA A 97 20.55 39.12 -7.69
C ALA A 97 21.33 38.78 -6.39
N PRO A 98 22.50 39.41 -6.09
CA PRO A 98 23.22 39.11 -4.84
C PRO A 98 22.50 39.63 -3.60
N GLN A 99 21.80 40.77 -3.69
CA GLN A 99 21.01 41.33 -2.59
C GLN A 99 19.80 40.43 -2.27
N LEU A 100 19.12 39.92 -3.29
CA LEU A 100 18.00 38.99 -3.14
C LEU A 100 18.44 37.68 -2.48
N LYS A 101 19.62 37.16 -2.87
CA LYS A 101 20.20 35.97 -2.26
C LYS A 101 20.49 36.17 -0.77
N HIS A 102 20.93 37.35 -0.37
CA HIS A 102 21.14 37.68 1.04
C HIS A 102 19.82 37.73 1.82
N LEU A 103 18.78 38.37 1.26
CA LEU A 103 17.44 38.42 1.86
C LEU A 103 16.85 37.01 2.05
N LEU A 104 16.91 36.18 1.00
CA LEU A 104 16.44 34.79 1.08
C LEU A 104 17.20 33.97 2.12
N LYS A 105 18.51 34.21 2.26
CA LYS A 105 19.35 33.52 3.24
C LYS A 105 19.01 33.95 4.67
N GLN A 106 18.75 35.24 4.88
CA GLN A 106 18.37 35.80 6.18
C GLN A 106 17.01 35.27 6.67
N GLU A 107 16.06 35.05 5.75
CA GLU A 107 14.74 34.49 6.05
C GLU A 107 14.74 32.95 6.21
N ASN A 108 15.90 32.28 6.12
CA ASN A 108 16.02 30.81 6.05
C ASN A 108 15.17 30.18 4.92
N LYS A 109 15.00 30.90 3.81
CA LYS A 109 14.22 30.49 2.64
C LYS A 109 15.08 30.09 1.46
N VAL A 110 16.36 29.76 1.69
CA VAL A 110 17.23 29.18 0.65
C VAL A 110 17.14 27.67 0.75
N PRO A 111 16.38 26.99 -0.14
CA PRO A 111 16.19 25.55 -0.06
C PRO A 111 17.37 24.77 -0.65
N HIS A 112 18.53 25.41 -0.85
CA HIS A 112 19.68 24.83 -1.54
C HIS A 112 20.16 23.54 -0.85
N ASP A 113 20.33 23.58 0.47
CA ASP A 113 20.81 22.44 1.24
C ASP A 113 19.80 21.28 1.22
N LEU A 114 18.51 21.61 1.29
CA LEU A 114 17.43 20.63 1.22
C LEU A 114 17.28 20.04 -0.20
N GLY A 115 17.52 20.85 -1.24
CA GLY A 115 17.58 20.41 -2.63
C GLY A 115 18.70 19.39 -2.85
N ILE A 116 19.88 19.60 -2.27
CA ILE A 116 20.99 18.62 -2.31
C ILE A 116 20.58 17.31 -1.63
N VAL A 117 19.95 17.38 -0.45
CA VAL A 117 19.49 16.18 0.26
C VAL A 117 18.47 15.40 -0.58
N ILE A 118 17.54 16.09 -1.26
CA ILE A 118 16.59 15.43 -2.15
C ILE A 118 17.28 14.82 -3.37
N LEU A 119 18.25 15.51 -3.98
CA LEU A 119 19.03 14.96 -5.10
C LEU A 119 19.80 13.69 -4.69
N LEU A 120 20.38 13.67 -3.49
CA LEU A 120 21.01 12.47 -2.93
C LEU A 120 19.99 11.33 -2.74
N ALA A 121 18.83 11.62 -2.15
CA ALA A 121 17.76 10.62 -2.00
C ALA A 121 17.26 10.08 -3.36
N LEU A 122 17.10 10.97 -4.35
CA LEU A 122 16.73 10.62 -5.73
C LEU A 122 17.79 9.73 -6.39
N SER A 123 19.08 10.02 -6.19
CA SER A 123 20.16 9.23 -6.78
C SER A 123 20.09 7.75 -6.35
N ILE A 124 19.79 7.50 -5.08
CA ILE A 124 19.58 6.15 -4.53
C ILE A 124 18.34 5.51 -5.18
N GLY A 125 17.26 6.27 -5.31
CA GLY A 125 16.02 5.81 -5.96
C GLY A 125 16.23 5.43 -7.42
N ILE A 126 16.90 6.28 -8.20
CA ILE A 126 17.25 6.06 -9.61
C ILE A 126 18.14 4.83 -9.75
N LEU A 127 19.14 4.66 -8.89
CA LEU A 127 20.03 3.49 -8.94
C LEU A 127 19.25 2.18 -8.70
N GLN A 128 18.33 2.18 -7.72
CA GLN A 128 17.46 1.04 -7.46
C GLN A 128 16.52 0.75 -8.63
N ASP A 129 15.99 1.80 -9.26
CA ASP A 129 15.06 1.67 -10.36
C ASP A 129 15.74 1.21 -11.65
N LEU A 130 16.94 1.73 -11.94
CA LEU A 130 17.80 1.22 -13.00
C LEU A 130 18.13 -0.25 -12.79
N TYR A 131 18.43 -0.66 -11.55
CA TYR A 131 18.64 -2.07 -11.23
C TYR A 131 17.39 -2.92 -11.53
N LYS A 132 16.19 -2.42 -11.20
CA LYS A 132 14.92 -3.09 -11.53
C LYS A 132 14.69 -3.17 -13.03
N ILE A 133 14.95 -2.10 -13.79
CA ILE A 133 14.81 -2.07 -15.25
C ILE A 133 15.74 -3.11 -15.90
N LEU A 134 17.00 -3.15 -15.48
CA LEU A 134 18.00 -4.09 -16.01
C LEU A 134 17.62 -5.56 -15.74
N ARG A 135 17.04 -5.84 -14.57
CA ARG A 135 16.66 -7.20 -14.15
C ARG A 135 15.30 -7.66 -14.68
N LEU A 136 14.29 -6.79 -14.65
CA LEU A 136 12.89 -7.14 -14.97
C LEU A 136 12.49 -6.83 -16.43
N ARG A 137 13.24 -5.98 -17.14
CA ARG A 137 13.04 -5.62 -18.55
C ARG A 137 11.59 -5.23 -18.86
N MET A 138 10.94 -5.83 -19.87
CA MET A 138 9.57 -5.50 -20.27
C MET A 138 8.53 -5.70 -19.15
N ARG A 139 8.80 -6.58 -18.17
CA ARG A 139 7.91 -6.75 -17.01
C ARG A 139 7.98 -5.60 -16.01
N TYR A 140 8.95 -4.70 -16.18
CA TYR A 140 9.06 -3.48 -15.39
C TYR A 140 7.92 -2.51 -15.67
N MET A 141 7.34 -2.49 -16.88
CA MET A 141 6.31 -1.52 -17.29
C MET A 141 4.95 -1.79 -16.64
N LYS A 142 4.89 -1.63 -15.32
CA LYS A 142 3.68 -1.66 -14.51
C LYS A 142 3.31 -0.26 -14.06
N TRP A 143 2.04 -0.09 -13.69
CA TRP A 143 1.53 1.20 -13.23
C TRP A 143 2.30 1.74 -12.02
N GLU A 144 2.72 0.89 -11.09
CA GLU A 144 3.45 1.31 -9.89
C GLU A 144 4.85 1.84 -10.24
N ASN A 145 5.55 1.16 -11.15
CA ASN A 145 6.87 1.56 -11.60
C ASN A 145 6.80 2.80 -12.49
N PHE A 146 5.77 2.91 -13.33
CA PHE A 146 5.52 4.12 -14.11
C PHE A 146 5.28 5.35 -13.22
N ASN A 147 4.47 5.21 -12.16
CA ASN A 147 4.27 6.28 -11.19
C ASN A 147 5.57 6.69 -10.49
N PHE A 148 6.42 5.72 -10.13
CA PHE A 148 7.74 5.99 -9.56
C PHE A 148 8.65 6.75 -10.53
N LEU A 149 8.68 6.34 -11.81
CA LEU A 149 9.46 7.02 -12.85
C LEU A 149 8.95 8.45 -13.07
N LEU A 150 7.64 8.64 -13.13
CA LEU A 150 7.01 9.96 -13.23
C LEU A 150 7.37 10.84 -12.02
N CYS A 151 7.29 10.31 -10.81
CA CYS A 151 7.69 11.00 -9.59
C CYS A 151 9.17 11.41 -9.64
N THR A 152 10.05 10.50 -10.03
CA THR A 152 11.51 10.73 -10.05
C THR A 152 11.90 11.78 -11.08
N THR A 153 11.35 11.68 -12.29
CA THR A 153 11.61 12.63 -13.39
C THR A 153 11.09 14.03 -13.09
N THR A 154 9.85 14.14 -12.59
CA THR A 154 9.26 15.44 -12.22
C THR A 154 9.98 16.06 -11.02
N THR A 155 10.36 15.26 -10.02
CA THR A 155 11.16 15.76 -8.87
C THR A 155 12.52 16.29 -9.33
N PHE A 156 13.20 15.60 -10.25
CA PHE A 156 14.48 16.05 -10.80
C PHE A 156 14.35 17.40 -11.53
N ILE A 157 13.35 17.53 -12.41
CA ILE A 157 13.08 18.77 -13.17
C ILE A 157 12.72 19.93 -12.24
N PHE A 158 11.99 19.66 -11.14
CA PHE A 158 11.57 20.69 -10.20
C PHE A 158 12.74 21.25 -9.37
N ILE A 159 13.72 20.41 -9.03
CA ILE A 159 14.80 20.81 -8.12
C ILE A 159 15.96 21.48 -8.84
N ILE A 160 16.25 21.08 -10.09
CA ILE A 160 17.39 21.57 -10.84
C ILE A 160 17.23 23.04 -11.27
N ASP A 161 18.31 23.82 -11.15
CA ASP A 161 18.36 25.21 -11.61
C ASP A 161 18.62 25.26 -13.12
N ILE A 162 17.56 25.49 -13.91
CA ILE A 162 17.62 25.41 -15.38
C ILE A 162 18.18 26.70 -15.99
N THR A 163 17.71 27.86 -15.52
CA THR A 163 18.09 29.16 -16.08
C THR A 163 19.27 29.79 -15.35
N SER A 164 20.03 30.65 -16.02
CA SER A 164 21.12 31.42 -15.40
C SER A 164 20.60 32.36 -14.30
N CYS A 165 19.33 32.76 -14.35
CA CYS A 165 18.70 33.52 -13.27
C CYS A 165 18.44 32.64 -12.05
N SER A 166 17.81 31.47 -12.25
CA SER A 166 17.55 30.48 -11.21
C SER A 166 18.83 30.06 -10.48
N LYS A 167 19.94 29.85 -11.20
CA LYS A 167 21.26 29.56 -10.61
C LYS A 167 21.80 30.69 -9.73
N SER A 168 21.51 31.95 -10.07
CA SER A 168 22.00 33.10 -9.29
C SER A 168 21.15 33.41 -8.07
N THR A 169 19.83 33.26 -8.18
CA THR A 169 18.87 33.64 -7.13
C THR A 169 18.41 32.47 -6.27
N ASN A 170 18.64 31.23 -6.71
CA ASN A 170 18.03 30.02 -6.18
C ASN A 170 16.49 30.06 -6.21
N MET A 171 15.89 30.88 -7.06
CA MET A 171 14.44 30.90 -7.27
C MET A 171 14.05 30.03 -8.46
N ARG A 172 12.87 29.41 -8.37
CA ARG A 172 12.37 28.46 -9.37
C ARG A 172 11.47 29.18 -10.36
N GLU A 173 11.51 28.75 -11.62
CA GLU A 173 10.71 29.33 -12.70
C GLU A 173 9.21 29.02 -12.51
N ASN A 174 8.32 29.87 -13.02
CA ASN A 174 6.87 29.71 -12.84
C ASN A 174 6.36 28.35 -13.36
N TRP A 175 6.90 27.86 -14.48
CA TRP A 175 6.52 26.55 -15.01
C TRP A 175 7.08 25.39 -14.19
N GLN A 176 8.22 25.56 -13.50
CA GLN A 176 8.79 24.51 -12.64
C GLN A 176 7.87 24.24 -11.46
N TRP A 177 7.14 25.24 -10.96
CA TRP A 177 6.15 25.06 -9.90
C TRP A 177 5.03 24.09 -10.28
N LEU A 178 4.56 24.13 -11.54
CA LEU A 178 3.57 23.15 -12.02
C LEU A 178 4.15 21.73 -11.99
N VAL A 179 5.40 21.56 -12.40
CA VAL A 179 6.10 20.27 -12.33
C VAL A 179 6.30 19.84 -10.88
N GLY A 180 6.57 20.77 -9.97
CA GLY A 180 6.67 20.54 -8.53
C GLY A 180 5.37 20.03 -7.91
N VAL A 181 4.22 20.57 -8.33
CA VAL A 181 2.90 20.05 -7.92
C VAL A 181 2.75 18.59 -8.35
N VAL A 182 3.05 18.27 -9.61
CA VAL A 182 2.98 16.89 -10.11
C VAL A 182 3.94 15.98 -9.33
N ALA A 183 5.15 16.45 -9.01
CA ALA A 183 6.12 15.70 -8.23
C ALA A 183 5.63 15.39 -6.80
N VAL A 184 5.08 16.39 -6.09
CA VAL A 184 4.50 16.18 -4.75
C VAL A 184 3.37 15.16 -4.80
N VAL A 185 2.44 15.34 -5.73
CA VAL A 185 1.28 14.45 -5.90
C VAL A 185 1.71 13.02 -6.18
N THR A 186 2.58 12.82 -7.17
CA THR A 186 3.04 11.49 -7.57
C THR A 186 3.88 10.82 -6.47
N SER A 187 4.58 11.59 -5.63
CA SER A 187 5.30 11.07 -4.47
C SER A 187 4.36 10.52 -3.40
N TRP A 188 3.28 11.25 -3.06
CA TRP A 188 2.26 10.78 -2.12
C TRP A 188 1.44 9.62 -2.70
N LEU A 189 1.13 9.66 -4.00
CA LEU A 189 0.49 8.55 -4.69
C LEU A 189 1.38 7.29 -4.64
N ASN A 190 2.70 7.44 -4.78
CA ASN A 190 3.63 6.33 -4.65
C ASN A 190 3.56 5.70 -3.24
N VAL A 191 3.52 6.53 -2.18
CA VAL A 191 3.36 6.07 -0.79
C VAL A 191 2.06 5.27 -0.61
N LEU A 192 0.94 5.74 -1.19
CA LEU A 192 -0.34 5.03 -1.12
C LEU A 192 -0.28 3.68 -1.83
N LEU A 193 0.26 3.64 -3.05
CA LEU A 193 0.40 2.40 -3.81
C LEU A 193 1.24 1.38 -3.04
N MET A 194 2.37 1.80 -2.46
CA MET A 194 3.22 0.91 -1.65
C MET A 194 2.53 0.44 -0.36
N THR A 195 1.82 1.33 0.33
CA THR A 195 1.08 0.98 1.55
C THR A 195 -0.05 -0.03 1.25
N SER A 196 -0.73 0.14 0.12
CA SER A 196 -1.78 -0.77 -0.32
C SER A 196 -1.25 -2.17 -0.62
N ALA A 197 -0.12 -2.26 -1.30
CA ALA A 197 0.54 -3.53 -1.61
C ALA A 197 1.01 -4.24 -0.32
N PHE A 198 1.54 -3.48 0.63
CA PHE A 198 1.96 -3.99 1.94
C PHE A 198 0.77 -4.52 2.75
N LEU A 199 -0.33 -3.77 2.79
CA LEU A 199 -1.54 -4.16 3.52
C LEU A 199 -2.17 -5.42 2.93
N MET A 200 -2.34 -5.47 1.60
CA MET A 200 -2.91 -6.64 0.92
C MET A 200 -2.09 -7.90 1.21
N THR A 201 -0.76 -7.79 1.20
CA THR A 201 0.10 -8.94 1.43
C THR A 201 0.04 -9.43 2.88
N ASN A 202 0.02 -8.52 3.85
CA ASN A 202 -0.12 -8.90 5.26
C ASN A 202 -1.48 -9.54 5.55
N VAL A 203 -2.58 -9.01 5.01
CA VAL A 203 -3.92 -9.59 5.20
C VAL A 203 -3.96 -11.01 4.66
N PHE A 204 -3.46 -11.27 3.44
CA PHE A 204 -3.45 -12.62 2.87
C PHE A 204 -2.64 -13.61 3.71
N LEU A 205 -1.42 -13.23 4.11
CA LEU A 205 -0.54 -14.11 4.87
C LEU A 205 -1.01 -14.36 6.31
N MET A 206 -1.72 -13.40 6.91
CA MET A 206 -2.23 -13.46 8.29
C MET A 206 -3.60 -14.12 8.39
N THR A 207 -4.53 -13.85 7.46
CA THR A 207 -5.87 -14.46 7.43
C THR A 207 -5.81 -15.98 7.37
N ARG A 208 -4.69 -16.52 6.84
CA ARG A 208 -4.48 -17.96 6.66
C ARG A 208 -3.60 -18.59 7.74
N SER A 209 -3.34 -17.91 8.87
CA SER A 209 -2.70 -18.51 10.05
C SER A 209 -3.76 -18.72 11.12
N VAL A 210 -4.04 -19.97 11.49
CA VAL A 210 -5.07 -20.39 12.46
C VAL A 210 -4.73 -19.96 13.91
N SER A 211 -3.62 -19.24 14.14
CA SER A 211 -3.13 -18.90 15.48
C SER A 211 -3.78 -17.65 16.08
N LEU A 212 -4.13 -17.75 17.38
CA LEU A 212 -4.71 -16.77 18.31
C LEU A 212 -4.10 -15.33 18.30
N ARG A 213 -2.98 -15.12 17.61
CA ARG A 213 -2.34 -13.79 17.40
C ARG A 213 -3.14 -12.84 16.51
N THR A 214 -4.27 -13.31 15.99
CA THR A 214 -5.24 -12.59 15.15
C THR A 214 -6.13 -11.60 15.90
N ARG A 215 -6.14 -11.53 17.25
CA ARG A 215 -6.88 -10.48 17.98
C ARG A 215 -6.10 -9.18 18.16
N ILE A 216 -4.82 -9.24 18.53
CA ILE A 216 -4.01 -8.04 18.83
C ILE A 216 -3.60 -7.31 17.53
N LEU A 217 -3.26 -8.05 16.47
CA LEU A 217 -2.98 -7.45 15.15
C LEU A 217 -4.25 -6.91 14.47
N ARG A 218 -5.41 -7.50 14.73
CA ARG A 218 -6.71 -6.96 14.31
C ARG A 218 -7.05 -5.69 15.09
N PHE A 219 -6.58 -5.55 16.33
CA PHE A 219 -6.72 -4.32 17.12
C PHE A 219 -5.80 -3.20 16.61
N CYS A 220 -4.50 -3.44 16.38
CA CYS A 220 -3.61 -2.43 15.77
C CYS A 220 -3.99 -2.10 14.32
N SER A 221 -4.44 -3.10 13.55
CA SER A 221 -5.05 -2.89 12.22
C SER A 221 -6.34 -2.09 12.34
N SER A 222 -7.17 -2.31 13.36
CA SER A 222 -8.43 -1.60 13.58
C SER A 222 -8.18 -0.15 13.97
N SER A 223 -7.23 0.15 14.86
CA SER A 223 -6.90 1.53 15.23
C SER A 223 -6.31 2.31 14.05
N PHE A 224 -5.44 1.68 13.25
CA PHE A 224 -4.92 2.28 12.02
C PHE A 224 -6.02 2.47 10.96
N PHE A 225 -6.92 1.49 10.79
CA PHE A 225 -8.09 1.63 9.93
C PHE A 225 -9.08 2.67 10.45
N GLN A 226 -9.24 2.83 11.76
CA GLN A 226 -10.11 3.82 12.39
C GLN A 226 -9.53 5.22 12.18
N VAL A 227 -8.22 5.42 12.34
CA VAL A 227 -7.58 6.71 12.03
C VAL A 227 -7.73 7.07 10.56
N ILE A 228 -7.53 6.11 9.64
CA ILE A 228 -7.74 6.32 8.20
C ILE A 228 -9.23 6.53 7.87
N HIS A 229 -10.14 5.83 8.53
CA HIS A 229 -11.57 6.00 8.37
C HIS A 229 -12.06 7.35 8.91
N LEU A 230 -11.46 7.84 9.99
CA LEU A 230 -11.76 9.11 10.62
C LEU A 230 -11.25 10.27 9.74
N LEU A 231 -10.05 10.14 9.17
CA LEU A 231 -9.53 10.98 8.08
C LEU A 231 -10.45 10.95 6.84
N ARG A 232 -10.96 9.77 6.47
CA ARG A 232 -11.92 9.59 5.37
C ARG A 232 -13.24 10.31 5.64
N THR A 233 -13.81 10.22 6.85
CA THR A 233 -15.07 10.89 7.21
C THR A 233 -14.92 12.40 7.34
N LEU A 234 -13.82 12.87 7.93
CA LEU A 234 -13.48 14.29 7.97
C LEU A 234 -13.37 14.87 6.55
N PHE A 235 -12.74 14.13 5.62
CA PHE A 235 -12.64 14.53 4.23
C PHE A 235 -13.97 14.45 3.46
N TRP A 236 -14.78 13.42 3.69
CA TRP A 236 -16.11 13.29 3.08
C TRP A 236 -17.10 14.37 3.54
N ILE A 237 -16.87 14.99 4.68
CA ILE A 237 -17.66 16.14 5.14
C ILE A 237 -17.07 17.43 4.54
N THR A 238 -15.75 17.61 4.63
CA THR A 238 -15.09 18.85 4.16
C THR A 238 -15.06 19.00 2.65
N PHE A 239 -14.87 17.94 1.87
CA PHE A 239 -14.76 18.00 0.41
C PHE A 239 -16.07 18.41 -0.29
N PRO A 240 -17.24 17.81 0.00
CA PRO A 240 -18.51 18.30 -0.52
C PRO A 240 -18.81 19.70 0.00
N LEU A 241 -18.47 20.06 1.25
CA LEU A 241 -18.64 21.43 1.74
C LEU A 241 -17.81 22.45 0.96
N VAL A 242 -16.58 22.11 0.58
CA VAL A 242 -15.72 22.97 -0.24
C VAL A 242 -16.19 23.00 -1.70
N VAL A 243 -16.54 21.85 -2.30
CA VAL A 243 -17.00 21.78 -3.69
C VAL A 243 -18.39 22.39 -3.86
N ILE A 244 -19.33 22.12 -2.95
CA ILE A 244 -20.66 22.75 -2.93
C ILE A 244 -20.53 24.22 -2.53
N GLY A 245 -19.67 24.57 -1.57
CA GLY A 245 -19.39 25.96 -1.21
C GLY A 245 -18.84 26.76 -2.39
N THR A 246 -17.86 26.20 -3.12
CA THR A 246 -17.29 26.81 -4.33
C THR A 246 -18.28 26.81 -5.50
N LEU A 247 -19.09 25.76 -5.71
CA LEU A 247 -20.11 25.72 -6.76
C LEU A 247 -21.29 26.66 -6.49
N ILE A 248 -21.82 26.68 -5.27
CA ILE A 248 -22.86 27.64 -4.87
C ILE A 248 -22.30 29.05 -4.99
N TYR A 249 -21.06 29.29 -4.58
CA TYR A 249 -20.42 30.59 -4.74
C TYR A 249 -20.22 30.97 -6.22
N ILE A 250 -19.73 30.06 -7.07
CA ILE A 250 -19.55 30.26 -8.52
C ILE A 250 -20.91 30.52 -9.19
N ILE A 251 -21.93 29.72 -8.90
CA ILE A 251 -23.28 29.86 -9.46
C ILE A 251 -23.94 31.16 -8.98
N ASN A 252 -23.76 31.54 -7.71
CA ASN A 252 -24.34 32.76 -7.15
C ASN A 252 -23.60 34.03 -7.63
N THR A 253 -22.29 33.94 -7.86
CA THR A 253 -21.48 35.09 -8.33
C THR A 253 -21.56 35.25 -9.86
N ILE A 254 -21.53 34.16 -10.62
CA ILE A 254 -21.59 34.17 -12.10
C ILE A 254 -23.05 34.23 -12.60
N GLY A 255 -23.97 33.52 -11.94
CA GLY A 255 -25.35 33.38 -12.39
C GLY A 255 -26.30 34.49 -11.96
N ILE A 256 -26.07 35.15 -10.81
CA ILE A 256 -26.97 36.20 -10.30
C ILE A 256 -26.47 37.61 -10.60
N LYS A 257 -25.15 37.84 -10.61
CA LYS A 257 -24.61 39.19 -10.77
C LYS A 257 -24.20 39.56 -12.19
N GLY A 258 -24.03 38.61 -13.11
CA GLY A 258 -23.70 38.90 -14.53
C GLY A 258 -22.42 39.73 -14.74
N GLU A 259 -21.67 40.01 -13.69
CA GLU A 259 -20.48 40.85 -13.71
C GLU A 259 -19.26 39.95 -13.59
N ILE A 260 -18.47 39.92 -14.67
CA ILE A 260 -17.10 39.40 -14.70
C ILE A 260 -16.19 40.38 -13.93
N ALA A 261 -16.57 40.77 -12.71
CA ALA A 261 -15.73 41.55 -11.81
C ALA A 261 -14.74 40.61 -11.14
N TYR A 262 -13.72 40.26 -11.91
CA TYR A 262 -12.65 39.31 -11.67
C TYR A 262 -11.68 39.68 -10.52
N ASN A 263 -11.92 40.75 -9.73
CA ASN A 263 -10.79 41.51 -9.19
C ASN A 263 -10.57 41.50 -7.67
N HIS A 264 -11.51 41.10 -6.80
CA HIS A 264 -11.24 41.22 -5.33
C HIS A 264 -11.45 39.94 -4.53
N VAL A 265 -12.49 39.15 -4.81
CA VAL A 265 -12.69 37.87 -4.11
C VAL A 265 -11.89 36.75 -4.75
N TRP A 266 -11.80 36.76 -6.08
CA TRP A 266 -10.87 35.88 -6.81
C TRP A 266 -9.43 36.16 -6.44
N ASP A 267 -9.03 37.40 -6.19
CA ASP A 267 -7.67 37.69 -5.72
C ASP A 267 -7.38 37.08 -4.35
N SER A 268 -8.38 37.02 -3.45
CA SER A 268 -8.20 36.41 -2.13
C SER A 268 -8.21 34.88 -2.19
N VAL A 269 -9.08 34.29 -3.03
CA VAL A 269 -9.17 32.85 -3.24
C VAL A 269 -7.99 32.34 -4.07
N ILE A 270 -7.58 33.06 -5.12
CA ILE A 270 -6.33 32.84 -5.86
C ILE A 270 -5.18 33.05 -4.90
N GLN A 271 -5.12 34.07 -4.05
CA GLN A 271 -4.00 34.18 -3.09
C GLN A 271 -3.91 33.02 -2.11
N VAL A 272 -5.02 32.37 -1.77
CA VAL A 272 -5.03 31.18 -0.91
C VAL A 272 -4.72 29.91 -1.72
N ILE A 273 -5.27 29.75 -2.91
CA ILE A 273 -5.07 28.59 -3.81
C ILE A 273 -3.72 28.64 -4.53
N SER A 274 -3.23 29.84 -4.85
CA SER A 274 -1.93 30.14 -5.44
C SER A 274 -0.81 29.93 -4.45
N GLN A 275 -1.11 29.83 -3.15
CA GLN A 275 -0.12 29.32 -2.22
C GLN A 275 0.12 27.85 -2.59
N PRO A 276 1.34 27.50 -3.06
CA PRO A 276 1.59 26.18 -3.64
C PRO A 276 1.26 25.03 -2.70
N TRP A 277 1.33 25.27 -1.38
CA TRP A 277 1.02 24.29 -0.34
C TRP A 277 -0.49 24.01 -0.17
N VAL A 278 -1.38 24.97 -0.46
CA VAL A 278 -2.84 24.76 -0.37
C VAL A 278 -3.34 23.97 -1.57
N GLY A 279 -2.90 24.35 -2.77
CA GLY A 279 -3.23 23.62 -4.00
C GLY A 279 -2.70 22.19 -3.97
N THR A 280 -1.44 21.99 -3.53
CA THR A 280 -0.89 20.63 -3.35
C THR A 280 -1.60 19.85 -2.27
N ALA A 281 -1.93 20.44 -1.12
CA ALA A 281 -2.64 19.73 -0.06
C ALA A 281 -4.05 19.28 -0.48
N ILE A 282 -4.82 20.16 -1.13
CA ILE A 282 -6.17 19.84 -1.62
C ILE A 282 -6.11 18.76 -2.70
N TYR A 283 -5.17 18.86 -3.63
CA TYR A 283 -5.01 17.89 -4.70
C TYR A 283 -4.52 16.53 -4.19
N VAL A 284 -3.53 16.50 -3.28
CA VAL A 284 -3.06 15.27 -2.63
C VAL A 284 -4.22 14.58 -1.90
N ALA A 285 -5.00 15.33 -1.13
CA ALA A 285 -6.17 14.81 -0.43
C ALA A 285 -7.23 14.26 -1.39
N LEU A 286 -7.46 14.94 -2.52
CA LEU A 286 -8.32 14.46 -3.61
C LEU A 286 -7.84 13.16 -4.23
N THR A 287 -6.55 13.04 -4.57
CA THR A 287 -5.99 11.80 -5.11
C THR A 287 -6.07 10.63 -4.12
N ILE A 288 -5.86 10.90 -2.83
CA ILE A 288 -6.04 9.90 -1.76
C ILE A 288 -7.48 9.38 -1.79
N VAL A 289 -8.46 10.27 -1.85
CA VAL A 289 -9.88 9.91 -1.74
C VAL A 289 -10.43 9.23 -2.98
N ILE A 290 -10.08 9.69 -4.19
CA ILE A 290 -10.47 9.03 -5.44
C ILE A 290 -9.89 7.61 -5.51
N TRP A 291 -8.63 7.45 -5.08
CA TRP A 291 -7.99 6.13 -5.03
C TRP A 291 -8.71 5.18 -4.06
N PHE A 292 -9.10 5.65 -2.87
CA PHE A 292 -9.85 4.86 -1.89
C PHE A 292 -11.28 4.51 -2.33
N GLU A 293 -11.99 5.43 -2.99
CA GLU A 293 -13.33 5.21 -3.58
C GLU A 293 -13.30 4.10 -4.64
N MET A 294 -12.30 4.14 -5.54
CA MET A 294 -12.13 3.10 -6.55
C MET A 294 -11.76 1.74 -5.95
N PHE A 295 -11.02 1.74 -4.84
CA PHE A 295 -10.61 0.53 -4.15
C PHE A 295 -11.79 -0.18 -3.45
N ASP A 296 -12.66 0.56 -2.75
CA ASP A 296 -13.80 -0.03 -2.01
C ASP A 296 -14.89 -0.61 -2.94
N LYS A 297 -15.20 0.08 -4.05
CA LYS A 297 -16.22 -0.38 -5.03
C LYS A 297 -15.81 -1.68 -5.75
N LYS A 298 -14.51 -1.89 -6.01
CA LYS A 298 -14.01 -3.16 -6.59
C LYS A 298 -14.03 -4.32 -5.59
N ILE A 299 -13.87 -4.06 -4.28
CA ILE A 299 -13.82 -5.09 -3.23
C ILE A 299 -15.20 -5.72 -2.98
N LYS A 300 -16.28 -4.93 -2.96
CA LYS A 300 -17.62 -5.44 -2.61
C LYS A 300 -18.27 -6.28 -3.71
N LYS A 301 -17.96 -6.02 -4.99
CA LYS A 301 -18.67 -6.66 -6.11
C LYS A 301 -18.11 -8.02 -6.53
N GLN A 302 -16.89 -8.41 -6.12
CA GLN A 302 -16.24 -9.65 -6.59
C GLN A 302 -15.30 -10.32 -5.56
N LYS A 303 -15.80 -10.62 -4.35
CA LYS A 303 -15.01 -11.19 -3.24
C LYS A 303 -14.20 -12.45 -3.61
N LYS A 304 -14.73 -13.36 -4.44
CA LYS A 304 -14.02 -14.59 -4.85
C LYS A 304 -12.89 -14.32 -5.86
N LYS A 305 -13.17 -13.57 -6.93
CA LYS A 305 -12.15 -13.15 -7.93
C LYS A 305 -11.07 -12.26 -7.31
N TYR A 306 -11.43 -11.48 -6.30
CA TYR A 306 -10.52 -10.64 -5.55
C TYR A 306 -9.50 -11.45 -4.73
N MET A 307 -9.91 -12.52 -4.05
CA MET A 307 -8.96 -13.40 -3.32
C MET A 307 -7.97 -14.09 -4.25
N ASP A 308 -8.41 -14.50 -5.44
CA ASP A 308 -7.54 -15.12 -6.44
C ASP A 308 -6.59 -14.09 -7.08
N SER A 309 -7.07 -12.86 -7.31
CA SER A 309 -6.25 -11.73 -7.73
C SER A 309 -5.20 -11.34 -6.68
N GLN A 310 -5.54 -11.36 -5.39
CA GLN A 310 -4.61 -11.08 -4.30
C GLN A 310 -3.51 -12.13 -4.20
N SER A 311 -3.88 -13.40 -4.28
CA SER A 311 -2.92 -14.52 -4.23
C SER A 311 -1.89 -14.40 -5.37
N THR A 312 -2.37 -14.06 -6.55
CA THR A 312 -1.55 -13.82 -7.75
C THR A 312 -0.60 -12.65 -7.55
N PHE A 313 -1.11 -11.51 -7.09
CA PHE A 313 -0.31 -10.30 -6.84
C PHE A 313 0.84 -10.55 -5.84
N ILE A 314 0.57 -11.29 -4.77
CA ILE A 314 1.56 -11.57 -3.72
C ILE A 314 2.67 -12.48 -4.23
N VAL A 315 2.30 -13.55 -4.92
CA VAL A 315 3.29 -14.44 -5.53
C VAL A 315 4.11 -13.68 -6.56
N GLU A 316 3.49 -12.79 -7.33
CA GLU A 316 4.21 -11.96 -8.28
C GLU A 316 5.23 -11.04 -7.62
N ILE A 317 4.87 -10.38 -6.52
CA ILE A 317 5.80 -9.58 -5.69
C ILE A 317 6.96 -10.45 -5.22
N ILE A 318 6.66 -11.63 -4.68
CA ILE A 318 7.66 -12.53 -4.11
C ILE A 318 8.64 -13.00 -5.18
N LEU A 319 8.14 -13.41 -6.35
CA LEU A 319 8.96 -13.84 -7.48
C LEU A 319 9.79 -12.69 -8.05
N ASN A 320 9.23 -11.47 -8.14
CA ASN A 320 9.98 -10.29 -8.58
C ASN A 320 11.16 -10.01 -7.63
N ILE A 321 10.95 -10.09 -6.32
CA ILE A 321 12.02 -9.87 -5.33
C ILE A 321 13.07 -10.99 -5.37
N ASP A 322 12.66 -12.24 -5.63
CA ASP A 322 13.58 -13.37 -5.81
C ASP A 322 14.49 -13.20 -7.02
N VAL A 323 13.95 -12.66 -8.12
CA VAL A 323 14.72 -12.30 -9.32
C VAL A 323 15.66 -11.12 -9.05
N LEU A 324 15.21 -10.12 -8.29
CA LEU A 324 16.02 -8.95 -7.94
C LEU A 324 17.18 -9.31 -7.01
N TYR A 325 17.00 -10.24 -6.07
CA TYR A 325 18.00 -10.57 -5.06
C TYR A 325 18.35 -12.07 -5.02
N PRO A 326 19.06 -12.59 -6.03
CA PRO A 326 19.37 -14.02 -6.15
C PRO A 326 20.23 -14.54 -4.99
N TYR A 327 21.05 -13.68 -4.37
CA TYR A 327 21.83 -14.04 -3.19
C TYR A 327 20.95 -14.30 -1.96
N LEU A 328 19.93 -13.47 -1.72
CA LEU A 328 18.98 -13.67 -0.63
C LEU A 328 18.17 -14.95 -0.84
N ARG A 329 17.76 -15.20 -2.09
CA ARG A 329 17.14 -16.48 -2.51
C ARG A 329 18.03 -17.66 -2.11
N LYS A 330 19.29 -17.70 -2.55
CA LYS A 330 20.21 -18.82 -2.27
C LYS A 330 20.41 -19.03 -0.76
N LYS A 331 20.66 -17.95 -0.02
CA LYS A 331 20.90 -17.99 1.44
C LYS A 331 19.70 -18.55 2.20
N PHE A 332 18.48 -18.08 1.90
CA PHE A 332 17.30 -18.46 2.67
C PHE A 332 16.67 -19.78 2.22
N TYR A 333 16.81 -20.18 0.94
CA TYR A 333 16.38 -21.52 0.51
C TYR A 333 17.20 -22.62 1.20
N VAL A 334 18.53 -22.52 1.16
CA VAL A 334 19.42 -23.51 1.79
C VAL A 334 19.18 -23.57 3.30
N PHE A 335 19.04 -22.40 3.94
CA PHE A 335 18.77 -22.35 5.38
C PHE A 335 17.40 -22.93 5.76
N TRP A 336 16.36 -22.72 4.95
CA TRP A 336 15.04 -23.30 5.22
C TRP A 336 15.05 -24.83 5.15
N ILE A 337 15.68 -25.40 4.11
CA ILE A 337 15.83 -26.85 3.94
C ILE A 337 16.63 -27.43 5.11
N LEU A 338 17.78 -26.86 5.45
CA LEU A 338 18.62 -27.33 6.56
C LEU A 338 17.91 -27.21 7.91
N LYS A 339 17.17 -26.13 8.15
CA LYS A 339 16.44 -25.92 9.41
C LYS A 339 15.30 -26.93 9.58
N HIS A 340 14.54 -27.21 8.51
CA HIS A 340 13.48 -28.20 8.56
C HIS A 340 14.01 -29.64 8.58
N ALA A 341 15.08 -29.94 7.84
CA ALA A 341 15.78 -31.22 7.93
C ALA A 341 16.30 -31.47 9.35
N LYS A 342 16.96 -30.49 9.98
CA LYS A 342 17.44 -30.61 11.37
C LYS A 342 16.31 -30.71 12.40
N LYS A 343 15.17 -30.04 12.17
CA LYS A 343 13.99 -30.17 13.03
C LYS A 343 13.35 -31.56 12.89
N ASN A 344 13.26 -32.08 11.67
CA ASN A 344 12.75 -33.42 11.38
C ASN A 344 13.74 -34.53 11.77
N LEU A 345 15.05 -34.25 11.85
CA LEU A 345 16.06 -35.18 12.40
C LEU A 345 16.08 -35.17 13.93
N ARG A 346 15.74 -34.04 14.56
CA ARG A 346 15.62 -33.96 16.02
C ARG A 346 14.35 -34.64 16.55
N LEU A 347 13.27 -34.68 15.77
CA LEU A 347 12.04 -35.36 16.15
C LEU A 347 12.19 -36.88 16.41
N PRO A 348 12.99 -37.66 15.66
CA PRO A 348 13.30 -39.04 16.01
C PRO A 348 14.42 -39.18 17.06
N LEU A 349 15.39 -38.25 17.13
CA LEU A 349 16.48 -38.34 18.10
C LEU A 349 16.08 -37.94 19.54
N GLN A 350 15.05 -37.10 19.70
CA GLN A 350 14.49 -36.82 21.02
C GLN A 350 13.58 -37.96 21.51
N ARG A 351 12.97 -38.72 20.59
CA ARG A 351 12.25 -39.94 20.93
C ARG A 351 13.17 -41.04 21.45
N ASN A 352 14.37 -41.17 20.87
CA ASN A 352 15.35 -42.18 21.32
C ASN A 352 16.14 -41.76 22.58
N LYS A 353 16.38 -40.47 22.81
CA LYS A 353 17.07 -40.03 24.04
C LYS A 353 16.19 -40.08 25.28
N ASP A 354 14.89 -39.84 25.12
CA ASP A 354 13.92 -40.04 26.20
C ASP A 354 13.65 -41.55 26.46
N GLU A 355 14.05 -42.43 25.53
CA GLU A 355 14.02 -43.91 25.69
C GLU A 355 15.34 -44.48 26.27
N GLU A 356 16.49 -43.81 26.11
CA GLU A 356 17.79 -44.26 26.63
C GLU A 356 18.13 -43.75 28.05
N GLU A 357 17.54 -42.64 28.51
CA GLU A 357 17.69 -42.15 29.90
C GLU A 357 16.65 -42.72 30.88
N LEU A 358 15.75 -43.59 30.40
CA LEU A 358 14.69 -44.23 31.20
C LEU A 358 14.86 -45.76 31.29
N SER A 359 16.10 -46.28 31.24
CA SER A 359 16.37 -47.72 31.37
C SER A 359 16.95 -48.14 32.73
N GLU A 360 16.80 -47.32 33.77
CA GLU A 360 17.11 -47.70 35.16
C GLU A 360 16.08 -47.11 36.13
N THR A 361 14.84 -47.62 36.12
CA THR A 361 14.12 -48.01 37.34
C THR A 361 12.76 -48.62 37.01
N GLU A 362 12.54 -49.79 37.58
CA GLU A 362 11.33 -50.60 37.60
C GLU A 362 10.05 -49.79 37.91
N SER A 363 9.24 -49.43 36.88
CA SER A 363 7.76 -49.24 36.96
C SER A 363 7.07 -48.87 35.61
N ASP A 364 7.65 -49.20 34.45
CA ASP A 364 7.18 -48.68 33.15
C ASP A 364 5.85 -49.26 32.62
N SER A 365 5.37 -50.40 33.12
CA SER A 365 4.09 -50.95 32.65
C SER A 365 2.89 -50.13 33.12
N GLU A 366 2.99 -49.47 34.28
CA GLU A 366 1.86 -48.74 34.88
C GLU A 366 1.73 -47.32 34.32
N VAL A 367 2.86 -46.68 34.00
CA VAL A 367 2.88 -45.34 33.37
C VAL A 367 2.45 -45.43 31.89
N LEU A 368 2.90 -46.44 31.15
CA LEU A 368 2.50 -46.65 29.75
C LEU A 368 1.00 -46.97 29.63
N TYR A 369 0.45 -47.74 30.58
CA TYR A 369 -1.00 -48.03 30.63
C TYR A 369 -1.82 -46.78 30.94
N ASN A 370 -1.35 -45.93 31.87
CA ASN A 370 -2.01 -44.66 32.21
C ASN A 370 -1.98 -43.63 31.07
N ILE A 371 -0.89 -43.56 30.30
CA ILE A 371 -0.76 -42.65 29.16
C ILE A 371 -1.64 -43.12 27.99
N LYS A 372 -1.66 -44.43 27.72
CA LYS A 372 -2.52 -45.01 26.67
C LYS A 372 -4.00 -44.79 26.98
N GLY A 373 -4.42 -45.00 28.23
CA GLY A 373 -5.79 -44.71 28.67
C GLY A 373 -6.18 -43.24 28.58
N LYS A 374 -5.26 -42.30 28.89
CA LYS A 374 -5.51 -40.87 28.70
C LYS A 374 -5.63 -40.49 27.23
N PHE A 375 -4.84 -41.11 26.34
CA PHE A 375 -4.88 -40.82 24.91
C PHE A 375 -6.17 -41.33 24.26
N GLU A 376 -6.60 -42.54 24.60
CA GLU A 376 -7.88 -43.10 24.14
C GLU A 376 -9.09 -42.27 24.61
N LYS A 377 -9.05 -41.78 25.85
CA LYS A 377 -10.08 -40.88 26.38
C LYS A 377 -10.11 -39.53 25.66
N LEU A 378 -8.95 -38.96 25.34
CA LEU A 378 -8.83 -37.69 24.61
C LEU A 378 -9.27 -37.83 23.15
N GLN A 379 -9.03 -38.99 22.54
CA GLN A 379 -9.46 -39.31 21.18
C GLN A 379 -10.99 -39.47 21.13
N GLN A 380 -11.59 -40.14 22.12
CA GLN A 380 -13.06 -40.21 22.28
C GLN A 380 -13.69 -38.82 22.54
N ASP A 381 -13.05 -37.94 23.31
CA ASP A 381 -13.54 -36.58 23.57
C ASP A 381 -13.40 -35.63 22.37
N ILE A 382 -12.48 -35.90 21.45
CA ILE A 382 -12.36 -35.18 20.17
C ILE A 382 -13.42 -35.69 19.18
N GLU A 383 -13.63 -37.00 19.12
CA GLU A 383 -14.64 -37.61 18.26
C GLU A 383 -16.06 -37.22 18.67
N LYS A 384 -16.36 -37.19 19.97
CA LYS A 384 -17.63 -36.66 20.50
C LYS A 384 -17.84 -35.19 20.18
N ARG A 385 -16.80 -34.35 20.23
CA ARG A 385 -16.92 -32.92 19.90
C ARG A 385 -17.18 -32.67 18.42
N ASN A 386 -16.52 -33.42 17.54
CA ASN A 386 -16.77 -33.33 16.11
C ASN A 386 -18.19 -33.78 15.74
N LEU A 387 -18.68 -34.86 16.37
CA LEU A 387 -20.06 -35.32 16.18
C LEU A 387 -21.09 -34.32 16.72
N GLN A 388 -20.80 -33.65 17.84
CA GLN A 388 -21.66 -32.62 18.43
C GLN A 388 -21.76 -31.37 17.52
N ASP A 389 -20.62 -30.91 16.98
CA ASP A 389 -20.57 -29.78 16.06
C ASP A 389 -21.30 -30.09 14.73
N GLU A 390 -21.24 -31.34 14.27
CA GLU A 390 -21.97 -31.81 13.08
C GLU A 390 -23.47 -31.93 13.35
N GLU A 391 -23.88 -32.41 14.54
CA GLU A 391 -25.28 -32.46 14.98
C GLU A 391 -25.89 -31.06 15.11
N ASP A 392 -25.15 -30.08 15.65
CA ASP A 392 -25.61 -28.69 15.77
C ASP A 392 -25.74 -28.02 14.40
N ASN A 393 -24.84 -28.31 13.46
CA ASN A 393 -24.95 -27.82 12.09
C ASN A 393 -26.17 -28.43 11.36
N ILE A 394 -26.41 -29.73 11.52
CA ILE A 394 -27.58 -30.42 10.96
C ILE A 394 -28.88 -29.87 11.59
N LYS A 395 -28.92 -29.60 12.91
CA LYS A 395 -30.08 -28.96 13.55
C LYS A 395 -30.36 -27.56 13.01
N GLY A 396 -29.30 -26.79 12.71
CA GLY A 396 -29.42 -25.49 12.04
C GLY A 396 -30.05 -25.60 10.65
N GLU A 397 -29.59 -26.55 9.83
CA GLU A 397 -30.15 -26.81 8.50
C GLU A 397 -31.61 -27.29 8.58
N ILE A 398 -31.94 -28.20 9.49
CA ILE A 398 -33.32 -28.67 9.72
C ILE A 398 -34.25 -27.52 10.11
N LYS A 399 -33.80 -26.59 10.96
CA LYS A 399 -34.60 -25.43 11.37
C LYS A 399 -34.89 -24.50 10.19
N THR A 400 -33.90 -24.31 9.32
CA THR A 400 -34.04 -23.51 8.09
C THR A 400 -35.08 -24.13 7.15
N ILE A 401 -35.00 -25.46 6.93
CA ILE A 401 -35.97 -26.21 6.12
C ILE A 401 -37.38 -26.13 6.71
N GLN A 402 -37.52 -26.17 8.04
CA GLN A 402 -38.83 -26.03 8.69
C GLN A 402 -39.45 -24.64 8.52
N GLU A 403 -38.64 -23.57 8.45
CA GLU A 403 -39.11 -22.21 8.16
C GLU A 403 -39.60 -22.10 6.71
N ASP A 404 -38.86 -22.65 5.75
CA ASP A 404 -39.25 -22.68 4.33
C ASP A 404 -40.59 -23.44 4.11
N ILE A 405 -40.78 -24.58 4.79
CA ILE A 405 -42.03 -25.35 4.72
C ILE A 405 -43.22 -24.55 5.28
N LYS A 406 -43.01 -23.73 6.33
CA LYS A 406 -44.07 -22.87 6.88
C LYS A 406 -44.45 -21.78 5.88
N GLU A 407 -43.47 -21.15 5.25
CA GLU A 407 -43.71 -20.11 4.25
C GLU A 407 -44.47 -20.66 3.04
N LEU A 408 -44.09 -21.85 2.54
CA LEU A 408 -44.81 -22.55 1.48
C LEU A 408 -46.26 -22.88 1.84
N LYS A 409 -46.53 -23.27 3.09
CA LYS A 409 -47.91 -23.53 3.55
C LYS A 409 -48.76 -22.27 3.55
N ILE A 410 -48.20 -21.12 3.92
CA ILE A 410 -48.89 -19.83 3.89
C ILE A 410 -49.24 -19.48 2.45
N LEU A 411 -48.28 -19.59 1.53
CA LEU A 411 -48.51 -19.33 0.10
C LEU A 411 -49.60 -20.23 -0.50
N LEU A 412 -49.62 -21.52 -0.13
CA LEU A 412 -50.66 -22.45 -0.59
C LEU A 412 -52.05 -22.11 -0.04
N GLN A 413 -52.15 -21.63 1.21
CA GLN A 413 -53.42 -21.17 1.79
C GLN A 413 -53.94 -19.92 1.08
N ASP A 414 -53.06 -18.97 0.75
CA ASP A 414 -53.41 -17.77 0.01
C ASP A 414 -53.88 -18.09 -1.42
N ILE A 415 -53.21 -19.02 -2.10
CA ILE A 415 -53.64 -19.51 -3.41
C ILE A 415 -55.03 -20.15 -3.32
N LYS A 416 -55.25 -21.04 -2.33
CA LYS A 416 -56.55 -21.70 -2.15
C LYS A 416 -57.68 -20.68 -1.91
N LYS A 417 -57.45 -19.70 -1.04
CA LYS A 417 -58.42 -18.62 -0.73
C LYS A 417 -58.74 -17.75 -1.95
N ASN A 418 -57.77 -17.54 -2.85
CA ASN A 418 -57.97 -16.81 -4.09
C ASN A 418 -58.72 -17.63 -5.15
N THR A 419 -58.54 -18.96 -5.18
CA THR A 419 -59.30 -19.86 -6.05
C THR A 419 -60.76 -19.97 -5.62
N ASP A 420 -61.02 -20.10 -4.32
CA ASP A 420 -62.37 -20.18 -3.75
C ASP A 420 -63.17 -18.85 -3.89
N LYS A 421 -62.49 -17.72 -4.14
CA LYS A 421 -63.15 -16.43 -4.46
C LYS A 421 -63.49 -16.27 -5.94
N LYS A 422 -62.92 -17.09 -6.82
CA LYS A 422 -63.12 -17.00 -8.28
C LYS A 422 -64.19 -17.97 -8.79
N ASN A 423 -64.52 -18.99 -8.01
CA ASN A 423 -65.69 -19.85 -8.19
C ASN A 423 -66.83 -19.33 -7.31
#